data_AF-A0A848HEY0-F1
#
_entry.id   AF-A0A848HEY0-F1
#
_cell.length_a   1.000
_cell.length_b   1.000
_cell.length_c   1.000
_cell.angle_alpha   90.00
_cell.angle_beta   90.00
_cell.angle_gamma   90.00
#
_symmetry.space_group_name_H-M   'P 1'
#
loop_
_entity.id
_entity.type
_entity.pdbx_description
1 polymer ?
#
loop_
_entity_poly.entity_id
_entity_poly.type
_entity_poly.pdbx_seq_one_letter_code
_entity_poly.pdbx_strand_id
1 'polypeptide(L)'
;MKLATASATPPTVSTAARLDMHPMNLDGTAYGVSQARSAASTVDEMLATVGKLKKPFLMSPYSKCTTPNEADIGWAAGILDGEGCIHIARQKFGKKSGRRPVYRLRVQIAQTSRTLLEEFEWVVGICGTIAEPPVTKKQRRRCYSLIYDGLSAYAVMERLVEHLRRKRVHVVEAKNFRRECAIHVHPGPHGHSKDIWKRREWYYNRMRALNRGEA
;
A
#
# COMPACT_ATOMS: atom_id res chain seq x y z
N MET A 1 -31.80 60.48 -5.47
CA MET A 1 -33.04 59.97 -6.10
C MET A 1 -32.69 58.70 -6.87
N LYS A 2 -33.46 57.63 -6.65
CA LYS A 2 -33.48 56.31 -7.32
C LYS A 2 -32.35 55.29 -7.04
N LEU A 3 -32.64 54.49 -6.02
CA LEU A 3 -32.22 53.08 -5.86
C LEU A 3 -32.92 52.21 -6.92
N ALA A 4 -32.23 51.19 -7.43
CA ALA A 4 -32.84 50.08 -8.16
C ALA A 4 -32.24 48.76 -7.67
N THR A 5 -33.04 48.04 -6.90
CA THR A 5 -32.85 46.65 -6.45
C THR A 5 -33.40 45.69 -7.52
N ALA A 6 -32.63 44.67 -7.90
CA ALA A 6 -33.12 43.55 -8.69
C ALA A 6 -33.02 42.24 -7.88
N SER A 7 -34.20 41.69 -7.60
CA SER A 7 -34.47 40.41 -6.95
C SER A 7 -34.57 39.32 -8.02
N ALA A 8 -33.93 38.17 -7.83
CA ALA A 8 -34.08 36.99 -8.68
C ALA A 8 -34.40 35.75 -7.83
N THR A 9 -35.56 35.16 -8.13
CA THR A 9 -36.14 33.94 -7.55
C THR A 9 -35.55 32.66 -8.14
N PRO A 10 -35.64 31.51 -7.44
CA PRO A 10 -35.09 30.23 -7.89
C PRO A 10 -36.10 29.40 -8.72
N PRO A 11 -35.63 28.49 -9.60
CA PRO A 11 -36.52 27.62 -10.38
C PRO A 11 -36.95 26.35 -9.63
N THR A 12 -38.17 25.94 -9.96
CA THR A 12 -39.01 24.85 -9.46
C THR A 12 -38.48 23.46 -9.85
N VAL A 13 -38.57 22.48 -8.94
CA VAL A 13 -38.30 21.06 -9.20
C VAL A 13 -39.62 20.35 -9.50
N SER A 14 -39.66 19.62 -10.62
CA SER A 14 -40.77 18.77 -11.05
C SER A 14 -40.54 17.31 -10.62
N THR A 15 -41.60 16.65 -10.15
CA THR A 15 -41.61 15.29 -9.60
C THR A 15 -42.32 14.32 -10.54
N ALA A 16 -41.86 13.07 -10.52
CA ALA A 16 -42.52 11.82 -10.90
C ALA A 16 -42.23 11.24 -12.30
N ALA A 17 -41.51 10.12 -12.32
CA ALA A 17 -42.09 8.85 -12.78
C ALA A 17 -41.30 7.66 -12.22
N ARG A 18 -42.06 6.71 -11.68
CA ARG A 18 -41.71 5.46 -11.02
C ARG A 18 -41.77 4.35 -12.07
N LEU A 19 -40.80 3.43 -12.11
CA LEU A 19 -41.00 2.08 -12.66
C LEU A 19 -40.10 1.10 -11.89
N ASP A 20 -40.76 0.25 -11.11
CA ASP A 20 -40.22 -0.96 -10.51
C ASP A 20 -39.95 -2.01 -11.60
N MET A 21 -38.87 -2.78 -11.47
CA MET A 21 -38.79 -4.24 -11.75
C MET A 21 -37.44 -4.79 -11.27
N HIS A 22 -37.47 -5.55 -10.17
CA HIS A 22 -36.58 -6.70 -9.93
C HIS A 22 -37.24 -7.97 -10.54
N PRO A 23 -36.58 -9.13 -10.71
CA PRO A 23 -35.31 -9.59 -10.11
C PRO A 23 -34.32 -10.27 -11.08
N MET A 24 -33.09 -10.54 -10.64
CA MET A 24 -32.37 -11.81 -10.87
C MET A 24 -31.12 -11.85 -9.98
N ASN A 25 -30.94 -13.00 -9.34
CA ASN A 25 -29.91 -13.31 -8.37
C ASN A 25 -29.04 -14.45 -8.95
N LEU A 26 -27.86 -14.66 -8.36
CA LEU A 26 -26.94 -15.81 -8.51
C LEU A 26 -25.92 -15.74 -9.67
N ASP A 27 -24.67 -15.36 -9.37
CA ASP A 27 -23.65 -16.38 -9.07
C ASP A 27 -22.36 -15.79 -8.50
N GLY A 28 -21.82 -16.51 -7.51
CA GLY A 28 -20.81 -16.05 -6.58
C GLY A 28 -19.38 -16.06 -7.11
N THR A 29 -18.61 -15.07 -6.63
CA THR A 29 -17.29 -15.23 -6.01
C THR A 29 -16.82 -13.85 -5.59
N ALA A 30 -17.45 -13.30 -4.55
CA ALA A 30 -16.81 -12.30 -3.73
C ALA A 30 -15.69 -13.00 -2.96
N TYR A 31 -14.52 -13.15 -3.57
CA TYR A 31 -13.29 -13.46 -2.83
C TYR A 31 -13.12 -12.33 -1.82
N GLY A 32 -13.32 -12.67 -0.55
CA GLY A 32 -13.27 -11.75 0.58
C GLY A 32 -11.94 -10.99 0.61
N VAL A 33 -11.95 -9.79 0.05
CA VAL A 33 -10.86 -8.83 0.21
C VAL A 33 -10.98 -8.26 1.63
N SER A 34 -9.90 -8.42 2.42
CA SER A 34 -9.50 -7.54 3.54
C SER A 34 -9.84 -7.85 5.01
N GLN A 35 -10.36 -9.01 5.40
CA GLN A 35 -10.54 -9.33 6.84
C GLN A 35 -9.30 -9.98 7.49
N ALA A 36 -8.22 -9.21 7.60
CA ALA A 36 -7.19 -9.34 8.64
C ALA A 36 -6.24 -8.14 8.57
N ARG A 37 -6.77 -6.93 8.73
CA ARG A 37 -5.90 -5.77 9.01
C ARG A 37 -5.27 -5.99 10.39
N SER A 38 -4.01 -6.43 10.37
CA SER A 38 -2.98 -6.40 11.41
C SER A 38 -3.46 -5.89 12.78
N ALA A 39 -3.62 -6.81 13.74
CA ALA A 39 -3.77 -6.50 15.16
C ALA A 39 -2.43 -6.14 15.84
N ALA A 40 -1.32 -6.08 15.09
CA ALA A 40 -0.02 -5.70 15.60
C ALA A 40 0.19 -4.18 15.49
N SER A 41 0.38 -3.54 16.62
CA SER A 41 0.62 -2.10 16.77
C SER A 41 2.10 -1.72 16.54
N THR A 42 3.00 -2.71 16.61
CA THR A 42 4.46 -2.53 16.48
C THR A 42 5.07 -3.49 15.45
N VAL A 43 6.28 -3.16 14.98
CA VAL A 43 7.06 -4.01 14.05
C VAL A 43 7.44 -5.31 14.74
N ASP A 44 7.83 -5.23 16.02
CA ASP A 44 8.25 -6.37 16.82
C ASP A 44 7.08 -7.34 17.03
N GLU A 45 5.86 -6.85 17.25
CA GLU A 45 4.67 -7.71 17.28
C GLU A 45 4.41 -8.41 15.93
N MET A 46 4.59 -7.70 14.80
CA MET A 46 4.44 -8.30 13.46
C MET A 46 5.50 -9.38 13.21
N LEU A 47 6.76 -9.10 13.54
CA LEU A 47 7.86 -10.05 13.39
C LEU A 47 7.74 -11.23 14.36
N ALA A 48 7.26 -10.99 15.59
CA ALA A 48 6.97 -12.05 16.56
C ALA A 48 5.76 -12.92 16.16
N THR A 49 4.82 -12.38 15.38
CA THR A 49 3.69 -13.15 14.84
C THR A 49 4.04 -13.94 13.57
N VAL A 50 5.19 -13.68 12.93
CA VAL A 50 5.71 -14.54 11.84
C VAL A 50 5.86 -16.00 12.32
N GLY A 51 6.16 -16.23 13.60
CA GLY A 51 6.20 -17.58 14.20
C GLY A 51 4.84 -18.18 14.59
N LYS A 52 3.73 -17.44 14.47
CA LYS A 52 2.37 -17.84 14.90
C LYS A 52 1.33 -17.61 13.80
N LEU A 53 1.69 -17.88 12.54
CA LEU A 53 0.87 -17.57 11.37
C LEU A 53 -0.51 -18.27 11.40
N LYS A 54 -1.57 -17.50 11.10
CA LYS A 54 -2.93 -18.03 10.86
C LYS A 54 -3.03 -18.72 9.48
N LYS A 55 -4.11 -19.49 9.30
CA LYS A 55 -4.42 -20.48 8.25
C LYS A 55 -3.98 -20.26 6.79
N PRO A 56 -3.88 -19.05 6.18
CA PRO A 56 -3.43 -18.96 4.78
C PRO A 56 -1.94 -19.27 4.51
N PHE A 57 -1.11 -19.43 5.55
CA PHE A 57 0.34 -19.68 5.40
C PHE A 57 0.79 -21.07 5.86
N LEU A 58 -0.11 -22.05 5.89
CA LEU A 58 0.22 -23.36 6.44
C LEU A 58 1.38 -24.03 5.72
N MET A 59 1.52 -23.81 4.40
CA MET A 59 2.58 -24.40 3.57
C MET A 59 2.97 -23.46 2.42
N SER A 60 4.25 -23.50 2.05
CA SER A 60 4.76 -22.90 0.82
C SER A 60 4.03 -23.48 -0.41
N PRO A 61 3.52 -22.64 -1.34
CA PRO A 61 2.94 -23.13 -2.58
C PRO A 61 3.93 -23.88 -3.50
N TYR A 62 5.25 -23.70 -3.34
CA TYR A 62 6.26 -24.42 -4.10
C TYR A 62 6.93 -25.57 -3.34
N SER A 63 7.53 -25.30 -2.18
CA SER A 63 8.38 -26.25 -1.46
C SER A 63 7.59 -27.20 -0.57
N LYS A 64 6.31 -26.89 -0.28
CA LYS A 64 5.47 -27.61 0.68
C LYS A 64 6.07 -27.65 2.10
N CYS A 65 7.04 -26.79 2.41
CA CYS A 65 7.53 -26.59 3.77
C CYS A 65 6.56 -25.75 4.58
N THR A 66 6.57 -25.90 5.91
CA THR A 66 5.70 -25.18 6.85
C THR A 66 6.39 -23.98 7.49
N THR A 67 7.72 -23.87 7.37
CA THR A 67 8.51 -22.74 7.86
C THR A 67 9.59 -22.36 6.84
N PRO A 68 9.82 -21.05 6.59
CA PRO A 68 10.89 -20.60 5.72
C PRO A 68 12.25 -20.73 6.42
N ASN A 69 13.25 -21.20 5.68
CA ASN A 69 14.65 -21.23 6.11
C ASN A 69 15.43 -20.01 5.59
N GLU A 70 16.71 -19.93 5.90
CA GLU A 70 17.57 -18.81 5.51
C GLU A 70 17.69 -18.62 3.99
N ALA A 71 17.75 -19.72 3.23
CA ALA A 71 17.79 -19.65 1.77
C ALA A 71 16.50 -19.08 1.19
N ASP A 72 15.35 -19.37 1.80
CA ASP A 72 14.06 -18.78 1.42
C ASP A 72 14.06 -17.26 1.66
N ILE A 73 14.55 -16.81 2.82
CA ILE A 73 14.68 -15.37 3.14
C ILE A 73 15.61 -14.67 2.13
N GLY A 74 16.76 -15.29 1.82
CA GLY A 74 17.68 -14.81 0.79
C GLY A 74 17.04 -14.74 -0.59
N TRP A 75 16.23 -15.75 -0.96
CA TRP A 75 15.46 -15.77 -2.20
C TRP A 75 14.46 -14.61 -2.25
N ALA A 76 13.67 -14.40 -1.19
CA ALA A 76 12.71 -13.29 -1.13
C ALA A 76 13.42 -11.92 -1.22
N ALA A 77 14.56 -11.75 -0.55
CA ALA A 77 15.36 -10.54 -0.69
C ALA A 77 15.83 -10.32 -2.13
N GLY A 78 16.25 -11.38 -2.83
CA GLY A 78 16.60 -11.35 -4.24
C GLY A 78 15.43 -10.91 -5.13
N ILE A 79 14.22 -11.44 -4.90
CA ILE A 79 13.00 -11.02 -5.61
C ILE A 79 12.71 -9.53 -5.35
N LEU A 80 12.80 -9.08 -4.09
CA LEU A 80 12.58 -7.68 -3.75
C LEU A 80 13.63 -6.78 -4.42
N ASP A 81 14.89 -7.18 -4.48
CA ASP A 81 15.97 -6.41 -5.13
C ASP A 81 15.82 -6.32 -6.65
N GLY A 82 15.45 -7.43 -7.29
CA GLY A 82 15.24 -7.51 -8.74
C GLY A 82 13.98 -6.79 -9.19
N GLU A 83 12.82 -7.27 -8.72
CA GLU A 83 11.50 -6.94 -9.26
C GLU A 83 10.72 -5.94 -8.40
N GLY A 84 11.08 -5.77 -7.13
CA GLY A 84 10.30 -4.94 -6.22
C GLY A 84 10.48 -3.43 -6.43
N CYS A 85 9.71 -2.65 -5.69
CA CYS A 85 9.79 -1.19 -5.68
C CYS A 85 9.56 -0.71 -4.25
N ILE A 86 10.55 -0.02 -3.68
CA ILE A 86 10.47 0.60 -2.36
C ILE A 86 10.33 2.10 -2.58
N HIS A 87 9.21 2.67 -2.15
CA HIS A 87 8.94 4.08 -2.36
C HIS A 87 8.04 4.66 -1.27
N ILE A 88 7.94 5.99 -1.27
CA ILE A 88 6.94 6.71 -0.47
C ILE A 88 5.78 7.05 -1.41
N ALA A 89 4.62 6.44 -1.19
CA ALA A 89 3.41 6.76 -1.91
C ALA A 89 2.82 8.08 -1.40
N ARG A 90 2.49 8.99 -2.33
CA ARG A 90 1.90 10.29 -2.05
C ARG A 90 0.45 10.33 -2.52
N GLN A 91 -0.48 10.35 -1.59
CA GLN A 91 -1.90 10.52 -1.88
C GLN A 91 -2.26 12.01 -1.79
N LYS A 92 -2.68 12.59 -2.92
CA LYS A 92 -3.21 13.95 -2.99
C LYS A 92 -4.73 13.94 -2.79
N PHE A 93 -5.26 15.01 -2.23
CA PHE A 93 -6.71 15.24 -2.12
C PHE A 93 -7.11 16.38 -3.07
N GLY A 94 -8.38 16.40 -3.48
CA GLY A 94 -8.90 17.45 -4.34
C GLY A 94 -8.75 18.84 -3.69
N LYS A 95 -8.54 19.88 -4.51
CA LYS A 95 -8.28 21.26 -4.04
C LYS A 95 -9.33 21.75 -3.03
N LYS A 96 -10.61 21.40 -3.24
CA LYS A 96 -11.74 21.77 -2.38
C LYS A 96 -11.64 21.22 -0.96
N SER A 97 -10.88 20.15 -0.74
CA SER A 97 -10.78 19.49 0.56
C SER A 97 -9.93 20.26 1.57
N GLY A 98 -9.02 21.14 1.12
CA GLY A 98 -8.03 21.80 2.00
C GLY A 98 -7.02 20.85 2.67
N ARG A 99 -7.14 19.53 2.46
CA ARG A 99 -6.30 18.51 3.11
C ARG A 99 -4.92 18.46 2.47
N ARG A 100 -3.90 18.42 3.32
CA ARG A 100 -2.51 18.17 2.91
C ARG A 100 -2.35 16.73 2.38
N PRO A 101 -1.41 16.49 1.46
CA PRO A 101 -1.15 15.14 0.96
C PRO A 101 -0.70 14.20 2.07
N VAL A 102 -1.07 12.93 1.97
CA VAL A 102 -0.62 11.87 2.88
C VAL A 102 0.54 11.11 2.23
N TYR A 103 1.58 10.85 3.02
CA TYR A 103 2.76 10.10 2.61
C TYR A 103 2.80 8.81 3.40
N ARG A 104 2.95 7.68 2.69
CA ARG A 104 3.05 6.36 3.31
C ARG A 104 4.17 5.57 2.65
N LEU A 105 4.89 4.82 3.44
CA LEU A 105 5.88 3.88 2.94
C LEU A 105 5.18 2.75 2.20
N ARG A 106 5.73 2.30 1.08
CA ARG A 106 5.17 1.22 0.28
C ARG A 106 6.27 0.34 -0.29
N VAL A 107 6.05 -0.97 -0.17
CA VAL A 107 6.78 -1.99 -0.94
C VAL A 107 5.79 -2.58 -1.94
N GLN A 108 6.19 -2.66 -3.20
CA GLN A 108 5.35 -3.19 -4.26
C GLN A 108 6.15 -4.15 -5.15
N ILE A 109 5.59 -5.31 -5.49
CA ILE A 109 6.19 -6.26 -6.44
C ILE A 109 5.14 -6.55 -7.49
N ALA A 110 5.47 -6.28 -8.77
CA ALA A 110 4.60 -6.58 -9.90
C ALA A 110 5.10 -7.83 -10.60
N GLN A 111 4.22 -8.80 -10.86
CA GLN A 111 4.63 -10.07 -11.47
C GLN A 111 3.48 -10.72 -12.24
N THR A 112 3.81 -11.50 -13.27
CA THR A 112 2.82 -12.26 -14.04
C THR A 112 2.42 -13.57 -13.35
N SER A 113 3.29 -14.12 -12.50
CA SER A 113 3.00 -15.29 -11.66
C SER A 113 2.43 -14.83 -10.31
N ARG A 114 1.15 -15.16 -10.07
CA ARG A 114 0.51 -14.94 -8.76
C ARG A 114 1.12 -15.82 -7.67
N THR A 115 1.39 -17.08 -7.98
CA THR A 115 1.97 -18.05 -7.04
C THR A 115 3.33 -17.61 -6.51
N LEU A 116 4.13 -16.92 -7.33
CA LEU A 116 5.40 -16.32 -6.86
C LEU A 116 5.16 -15.25 -5.80
N LEU A 117 4.14 -14.41 -5.96
CA LEU A 117 3.79 -13.38 -4.99
C LEU A 117 3.26 -13.99 -3.68
N GLU A 118 2.50 -15.08 -3.78
CA GLU A 118 2.01 -15.85 -2.63
C GLU A 118 3.16 -16.53 -1.88
N GLU A 119 4.14 -17.10 -2.60
CA GLU A 119 5.37 -17.63 -2.01
C GLU A 119 6.18 -16.53 -1.31
N PHE A 120 6.36 -15.37 -1.96
CA PHE A 120 7.03 -14.24 -1.36
C PHE A 120 6.36 -13.84 -0.03
N GLU A 121 5.03 -13.72 -0.03
CA GLU A 121 4.24 -13.39 1.15
C GLU A 121 4.41 -14.44 2.27
N TRP A 122 4.45 -15.72 1.91
CA TRP A 122 4.69 -16.83 2.84
C TRP A 122 6.08 -16.76 3.47
N VAL A 123 7.12 -16.56 2.67
CA VAL A 123 8.51 -16.46 3.15
C VAL A 123 8.68 -15.28 4.11
N VAL A 124 8.12 -14.12 3.76
CA VAL A 124 8.21 -12.94 4.64
C VAL A 124 7.29 -13.05 5.86
N GLY A 125 6.26 -13.89 5.80
CA GLY A 125 5.30 -14.10 6.89
C GLY A 125 4.49 -12.84 7.25
N ILE A 126 4.38 -11.89 6.31
CA ILE A 126 3.67 -10.63 6.49
C ILE A 126 2.62 -10.55 5.40
N CYS A 127 1.37 -10.28 5.80
CA CYS A 127 0.27 -10.17 4.85
C CYS A 127 0.35 -8.87 4.05
N GLY A 128 0.30 -8.99 2.72
CA GLY A 128 0.16 -7.90 1.78
C GLY A 128 -1.23 -7.90 1.12
N THR A 129 -1.38 -7.06 0.11
CA THR A 129 -2.53 -7.10 -0.79
C THR A 129 -2.06 -7.46 -2.18
N ILE A 130 -2.48 -8.63 -2.69
CA ILE A 130 -2.28 -8.99 -4.09
C ILE A 130 -3.45 -8.43 -4.90
N ALA A 131 -3.19 -7.32 -5.60
CA ALA A 131 -4.14 -6.72 -6.52
C ALA A 131 -4.00 -7.32 -7.92
N GLU A 132 -5.12 -7.48 -8.61
CA GLU A 132 -5.19 -7.90 -10.02
C GLU A 132 -5.83 -6.75 -10.83
N PRO A 133 -5.02 -5.82 -11.38
CA PRO A 133 -5.54 -4.78 -12.25
C PRO A 133 -6.21 -5.37 -13.49
N PRO A 134 -7.23 -4.69 -14.05
CA PRO A 134 -7.86 -5.13 -15.29
C PRO A 134 -6.83 -5.15 -16.42
N VAL A 135 -6.90 -6.18 -17.27
CA VAL A 135 -6.03 -6.30 -18.44
C VAL A 135 -6.42 -5.23 -19.46
N THR A 136 -5.46 -4.39 -19.82
CA THR A 136 -5.60 -3.37 -20.86
C THR A 136 -5.29 -3.96 -22.23
N LYS A 137 -5.81 -3.37 -23.31
CA LYS A 137 -5.53 -3.79 -24.71
C LYS A 137 -4.03 -3.80 -25.06
N LYS A 138 -3.19 -3.11 -24.29
CA LYS A 138 -1.72 -3.02 -24.49
C LYS A 138 -0.95 -4.14 -23.80
N GLN A 139 -1.59 -4.94 -22.94
CA GLN A 139 -0.93 -5.98 -22.17
C GLN A 139 -1.05 -7.34 -22.85
N ARG A 140 0.08 -8.02 -23.04
CA ARG A 140 0.14 -9.38 -23.58
C ARG A 140 -0.25 -10.44 -22.54
N ARG A 141 -0.02 -10.17 -21.26
CA ARG A 141 -0.27 -11.07 -20.14
C ARG A 141 -0.91 -10.33 -18.98
N ARG A 142 -1.66 -11.06 -18.17
CA ARG A 142 -2.15 -10.59 -16.88
C ARG A 142 -0.97 -10.32 -15.95
N CYS A 143 -1.09 -9.27 -15.14
CA CYS A 143 -0.09 -8.88 -14.17
C CYS A 143 -0.76 -8.69 -12.81
N TYR A 144 -0.09 -9.14 -11.76
CA TYR A 144 -0.50 -9.04 -10.38
C TYR A 144 0.44 -8.09 -9.65
N SER A 145 -0.04 -7.46 -8.59
CA SER A 145 0.78 -6.58 -7.77
C SER A 145 0.60 -6.91 -6.29
N LEU A 146 1.65 -7.42 -5.65
CA LEU A 146 1.73 -7.53 -4.19
C LEU A 146 2.11 -6.17 -3.61
N ILE A 147 1.31 -5.67 -2.68
CA ILE A 147 1.46 -4.33 -2.09
C ILE A 147 1.48 -4.44 -0.58
N TYR A 148 2.52 -3.89 0.04
CA TYR A 148 2.61 -3.62 1.46
C TYR A 148 2.60 -2.11 1.68
N ASP A 149 1.86 -1.64 2.69
CA ASP A 149 1.69 -0.21 2.98
C ASP A 149 1.99 0.07 4.47
N GLY A 150 2.65 1.19 4.73
CA GLY A 150 2.91 1.68 6.08
C GLY A 150 3.75 0.73 6.91
N LEU A 151 3.16 0.19 7.99
CA LEU A 151 3.86 -0.67 8.94
C LEU A 151 4.28 -2.00 8.32
N SER A 152 3.43 -2.62 7.49
CA SER A 152 3.76 -3.89 6.84
C SER A 152 4.90 -3.73 5.84
N ALA A 153 4.94 -2.61 5.11
CA ALA A 153 6.05 -2.28 4.21
C ALA A 153 7.38 -2.19 4.97
N TYR A 154 7.37 -1.52 6.13
CA TYR A 154 8.55 -1.41 6.97
C TYR A 154 8.99 -2.77 7.55
N ALA A 155 8.04 -3.58 8.03
CA ALA A 155 8.33 -4.90 8.57
C ALA A 155 8.95 -5.85 7.51
N VAL A 156 8.46 -5.82 6.27
CA VAL A 156 9.06 -6.60 5.16
C VAL A 156 10.50 -6.16 4.92
N MET A 157 10.76 -4.85 4.92
CA MET A 157 12.12 -4.35 4.72
C MET A 157 13.08 -4.72 5.85
N GLU A 158 12.67 -4.56 7.11
CA GLU A 158 13.50 -4.95 8.26
C GLU A 158 13.78 -6.46 8.26
N ARG A 159 12.81 -7.28 7.87
CA ARG A 159 12.99 -8.74 7.78
C ARG A 159 14.00 -9.15 6.71
N LEU A 160 14.09 -8.40 5.61
CA LEU A 160 14.94 -8.74 4.47
C LEU A 160 16.27 -7.97 4.43
N VAL A 161 16.47 -6.96 5.30
CA VAL A 161 17.56 -5.98 5.18
C VAL A 161 18.96 -6.60 5.12
N GLU A 162 19.19 -7.67 5.89
CA GLU A 162 20.49 -8.35 5.95
C GLU A 162 20.85 -9.04 4.62
N HIS A 163 19.85 -9.46 3.84
CA HIS A 163 20.03 -10.12 2.55
C HIS A 163 19.89 -9.17 1.36
N LEU A 164 19.30 -7.99 1.55
CA LEU A 164 19.20 -6.97 0.50
C LEU A 164 20.60 -6.44 0.14
N ARG A 165 20.84 -6.30 -1.16
CA ARG A 165 22.05 -5.70 -1.75
C ARG A 165 21.73 -4.33 -2.34
N ARG A 166 20.99 -4.28 -3.45
CA ARG A 166 20.77 -3.05 -4.22
C ARG A 166 19.87 -2.07 -3.47
N LYS A 167 18.82 -2.57 -2.82
CA LYS A 167 17.81 -1.74 -2.16
C LYS A 167 18.05 -1.54 -0.67
N ARG A 168 19.20 -1.97 -0.14
CA ARG A 168 19.59 -1.71 1.26
C ARG A 168 19.56 -0.21 1.58
N VAL A 169 20.07 0.64 0.67
CA VAL A 169 20.02 2.11 0.81
C VAL A 169 18.60 2.67 0.91
N HIS A 170 17.62 2.02 0.26
CA HIS A 170 16.22 2.42 0.32
C HIS A 170 15.62 2.13 1.71
N VAL A 171 16.05 1.02 2.34
CA VAL A 171 15.63 0.65 3.70
C VAL A 171 16.15 1.67 4.72
N VAL A 172 17.41 2.10 4.57
CA VAL A 172 18.00 3.14 5.44
C VAL A 172 17.21 4.44 5.35
N GLU A 173 16.90 4.92 4.14
CA GLU A 173 16.08 6.14 3.98
C GLU A 173 14.65 5.94 4.49
N ALA A 174 14.07 4.75 4.31
CA ALA A 174 12.75 4.43 4.85
C ALA A 174 12.72 4.48 6.39
N LYS A 175 13.78 3.99 7.05
CA LYS A 175 13.96 4.06 8.51
C LYS A 175 14.10 5.50 8.99
N ASN A 176 14.88 6.32 8.30
CA ASN A 176 15.02 7.74 8.63
C ASN A 176 13.70 8.50 8.43
N PHE A 177 13.00 8.26 7.30
CA PHE A 177 11.67 8.80 7.05
C PHE A 177 10.69 8.45 8.18
N ARG A 178 10.67 7.19 8.63
CA ARG A 178 9.83 6.72 9.73
C ARG A 178 10.11 7.48 11.02
N ARG A 179 11.39 7.59 11.40
CA ARG A 179 11.86 8.25 12.62
C ARG A 179 11.56 9.75 12.63
N GLU A 180 11.78 10.42 11.52
CA GLU A 180 11.84 11.89 11.49
C GLU A 180 10.54 12.57 11.03
N CYS A 181 9.60 11.83 10.43
CA CYS A 181 8.39 12.39 9.84
C CYS A 181 7.10 12.10 10.61
N ALA A 182 7.19 11.54 11.83
CA ALA A 182 6.04 11.25 12.69
C ALA A 182 4.89 10.53 11.96
N ILE A 183 5.22 9.55 11.10
CA ILE A 183 4.24 8.93 10.19
C ILE A 183 3.22 8.04 10.91
N HIS A 184 3.49 7.67 12.16
CA HIS A 184 2.60 6.89 13.02
C HIS A 184 1.62 7.74 13.82
N VAL A 185 1.84 9.06 13.84
CA VAL A 185 1.03 9.96 14.65
C VAL A 185 -0.11 10.47 13.78
N HIS A 186 -1.34 10.12 14.17
CA HIS A 186 -2.53 10.70 13.59
C HIS A 186 -2.51 12.23 13.82
N PRO A 187 -2.56 13.04 12.76
CA PRO A 187 -2.63 14.48 12.93
C PRO A 187 -3.94 14.84 13.62
N GLY A 188 -3.87 15.61 14.70
CA GLY A 188 -5.04 16.25 15.31
C GLY A 188 -5.64 17.34 14.40
N PRO A 189 -6.63 18.10 14.88
CA PRO A 189 -7.34 19.12 14.10
C PRO A 189 -6.42 20.14 13.41
N HIS A 190 -5.30 20.49 14.05
CA HIS A 190 -4.32 21.45 13.52
C HIS A 190 -3.25 20.83 12.62
N GLY A 191 -3.24 19.51 12.49
CA GLY A 191 -2.26 18.80 11.68
C GLY A 191 -0.86 18.75 12.30
N HIS A 192 0.10 18.27 11.50
CA HIS A 192 1.53 18.33 11.82
C HIS A 192 2.13 19.70 11.51
N SER A 193 3.23 20.04 12.16
CA SER A 193 3.97 21.28 11.90
C SER A 193 4.44 21.39 10.43
N LYS A 194 4.63 22.62 9.94
CA LYS A 194 5.09 22.87 8.56
C LYS A 194 6.41 22.16 8.26
N ASP A 195 7.29 22.04 9.24
CA ASP A 195 8.61 21.41 9.06
C ASP A 195 8.52 19.89 8.90
N ILE A 196 7.58 19.24 9.57
CA ILE A 196 7.30 17.81 9.34
C ILE A 196 6.83 17.60 7.90
N TRP A 197 5.98 18.49 7.37
CA TRP A 197 5.53 18.39 5.97
C TRP A 197 6.66 18.62 4.97
N LYS A 198 7.55 19.58 5.23
CA LYS A 198 8.75 19.79 4.40
C LYS A 198 9.66 18.56 4.42
N ARG A 199 9.90 17.96 5.59
CA ARG A 199 10.67 16.72 5.72
C ARG A 199 10.03 15.55 4.96
N ARG A 200 8.70 15.38 5.05
CA ARG A 200 7.98 14.34 4.29
C ARG A 200 8.16 14.49 2.79
N GLU A 201 8.05 15.72 2.26
CA GLU A 201 8.28 15.98 0.83
C GLU A 201 9.74 15.77 0.44
N TRP A 202 10.70 16.15 1.30
CA TRP A 202 12.12 15.91 1.08
C TRP A 202 12.43 14.41 0.95
N TYR A 203 11.99 13.58 1.90
CA TYR A 203 12.17 12.12 1.84
C TYR A 203 11.47 11.50 0.63
N TYR A 204 10.28 11.99 0.28
CA TYR A 204 9.59 11.56 -0.94
C TYR A 204 10.43 11.80 -2.19
N ASN A 205 11.04 12.98 -2.32
CA ASN A 205 11.92 13.30 -3.44
C ASN A 205 13.23 12.52 -3.40
N ARG A 206 13.84 12.36 -2.21
CA ARG A 206 15.05 11.55 -2.00
C ARG A 206 14.85 10.10 -2.43
N MET A 207 13.76 9.46 -2.00
CA MET A 207 13.40 8.10 -2.41
C MET A 207 13.14 7.99 -3.91
N ARG A 208 12.60 9.03 -4.55
CA ARG A 208 12.45 9.04 -6.02
C ARG A 208 13.78 9.16 -6.75
N ALA A 209 14.71 9.97 -6.24
CA ALA A 209 16.06 10.09 -6.80
C ALA A 209 16.82 8.75 -6.70
N LEU A 210 16.73 8.06 -5.57
CA LEU A 210 17.28 6.71 -5.40
C LEU A 210 16.72 5.70 -6.43
N ASN A 211 15.40 5.71 -6.62
CA ASN A 211 14.77 4.84 -7.61
C ASN A 211 15.19 5.15 -9.06
N ARG A 212 15.74 6.34 -9.33
CA ARG A 212 16.29 6.74 -10.64
C ARG A 212 17.82 6.58 -10.74
N GLY A 213 18.50 6.25 -9.65
CA GLY A 213 19.97 6.18 -9.60
C GLY A 213 20.66 7.55 -9.59
N GLU A 214 19.97 8.60 -9.14
CA GLU A 214 20.44 10.01 -9.15
C GLU A 214 21.00 10.47 -7.79
N ALA A 215 21.18 9.56 -6.84
CA ALA A 215 21.19 9.84 -5.41
C ALA A 215 22.43 9.32 -4.67
#